data_AF-A0A661ZIJ5-F1
#
_entry.id   AF-A0A661ZIJ5-F1
#
_cell.length_a   1.000
_cell.length_b   1.000
_cell.length_c   1.000
_cell.angle_alpha   90.00
_cell.angle_beta   90.00
_cell.angle_gamma   90.00
#
_symmetry.space_group_name_H-M   'P 1'
#
loop_
_entity.id
_entity.type
_entity.pdbx_description
1 polymer ?
#
loop_
_entity_poly.entity_id
_entity_poly.type
_entity_poly.pdbx_seq_one_letter_code
_entity_poly.pdbx_strand_id
1 'polypeptide(L)' 'LMGRGFAWLDTGTHESLIDAGRFIETIETRQGLKISCIEEIAYKKGFIDSEQLRKLAEPLSKNQYGEYLLNLIK' A
#
# COMPACT_ATOMS: atom_id res chain seq x y z
N LEU A 1 -0.59 -24.82 2.24
CA LEU A 1 -0.36 -24.63 0.78
C LEU A 1 -1.16 -23.40 0.33
N MET A 2 -0.62 -22.55 -0.53
CA MET A 2 -1.39 -21.44 -1.13
C MET A 2 -2.42 -22.02 -2.11
N GLY A 3 -3.71 -21.81 -1.84
CA GLY A 3 -4.80 -22.22 -2.73
C GLY A 3 -5.12 -21.17 -3.80
N ARG A 4 -6.04 -21.50 -4.72
CA ARG A 4 -6.44 -20.64 -5.86
C ARG A 4 -6.96 -19.22 -5.53
N GLY A 5 -7.24 -18.94 -4.25
CA GLY A 5 -7.65 -17.60 -3.79
C GLY A 5 -6.49 -16.64 -3.53
N PHE A 6 -5.24 -17.12 -3.60
CA PHE A 6 -4.04 -16.29 -3.45
C PHE A 6 -3.50 -15.91 -4.82
N ALA A 7 -3.05 -14.66 -4.93
CA ALA A 7 -2.24 -14.21 -6.05
C ALA A 7 -0.76 -14.31 -5.68
N TRP A 8 -0.01 -15.09 -6.45
CA TRP A 8 1.44 -15.09 -6.45
C TRP A 8 1.89 -14.63 -7.84
N LEU A 9 2.55 -13.47 -7.88
CA LEU A 9 2.90 -12.78 -9.12
C LEU A 9 4.41 -12.60 -9.16
N ASP A 10 5.00 -12.76 -10.33
CA ASP A 10 6.39 -12.46 -10.60
C ASP A 10 6.50 -11.31 -11.62
N THR A 11 7.58 -10.55 -11.54
CA THR A 11 7.86 -9.45 -12.48
C THR A 11 9.06 -9.79 -13.37
N GLY A 12 9.20 -11.06 -13.77
CA GLY A 12 10.34 -11.57 -14.54
C GLY A 12 10.33 -11.19 -16.02
N THR A 13 9.20 -10.75 -16.57
CA THR A 13 9.09 -10.25 -17.95
C THR A 13 8.40 -8.89 -17.99
N HIS A 14 8.52 -8.18 -19.12
CA HIS A 14 7.81 -6.91 -19.32
C HIS A 14 6.29 -7.09 -19.21
N GLU A 15 5.77 -8.19 -19.75
CA GLU A 15 4.33 -8.50 -19.69
C GLU A 15 3.89 -8.83 -18.26
N SER A 16 4.63 -9.69 -17.55
CA SER A 16 4.28 -10.08 -16.18
C SER A 16 4.37 -8.92 -15.19
N LEU A 17 5.31 -7.99 -15.39
CA LEU A 17 5.39 -6.74 -14.63
C LEU A 17 4.16 -5.85 -14.84
N ILE A 18 3.71 -5.67 -16.09
CA ILE A 18 2.54 -4.86 -16.40
C ILE A 18 1.28 -5.49 -15.78
N ASP A 19 1.13 -6.80 -15.89
CA ASP A 19 -0.02 -7.51 -15.33
C ASP A 19 -0.04 -7.47 -13.79
N ALA A 20 1.12 -7.60 -13.15
CA ALA A 20 1.24 -7.43 -11.70
C ALA A 20 0.86 -5.99 -11.28
N GLY A 21 1.32 -4.98 -12.02
CA GLY A 21 0.94 -3.59 -11.78
C GLY A 21 -0.57 -3.36 -11.86
N ARG A 22 -1.21 -3.87 -12.93
CA ARG A 22 -2.67 -3.78 -13.13
C ARG A 22 -3.46 -4.52 -12.04
N PHE A 23 -2.96 -5.65 -11.58
CA PHE A 23 -3.57 -6.41 -10.50
C PHE A 23 -3.62 -5.60 -9.21
N ILE A 24 -2.49 -4.98 -8.84
CA ILE A 24 -2.40 -4.09 -7.66
C ILE A 24 -3.32 -2.87 -7.84
N GLU A 25 -3.23 -2.17 -8.97
CA GLU A 25 -4.05 -0.99 -9.27
C GLU A 25 -5.55 -1.27 -9.12
N THR A 26 -6.01 -2.41 -9.65
CA THR A 26 -7.43 -2.81 -9.60
C THR A 26 -7.92 -2.99 -8.16
N ILE A 27 -7.10 -3.62 -7.31
CA ILE A 27 -7.47 -3.85 -5.91
C ILE A 27 -7.48 -2.52 -5.14
N GLU A 28 -6.42 -1.71 -5.28
CA GLU A 28 -6.32 -0.44 -4.55
C GLU A 28 -7.48 0.50 -4.90
N THR A 29 -7.80 0.62 -6.20
CA THR A 29 -8.87 1.50 -6.68
C THR A 29 -10.25 1.07 -6.19
N ARG A 30 -10.47 -0.24 -5.95
CA ARG A 30 -11.77 -0.76 -5.49
C ARG A 30 -11.91 -0.76 -3.98
N GLN A 31 -10.83 -0.94 -3.23
CA GLN A 31 -10.87 -1.05 -1.77
C GLN A 31 -10.52 0.26 -1.07
N GLY A 32 -9.88 1.21 -1.74
CA GLY A 32 -9.37 2.44 -1.11
C GLY A 32 -8.22 2.18 -0.13
N LEU A 33 -7.55 1.04 -0.24
CA LEU A 33 -6.41 0.62 0.57
C LEU A 33 -5.17 0.56 -0.31
N LYS A 34 -3.99 0.78 0.29
CA LYS A 34 -2.70 0.60 -0.38
C LYS A 34 -2.12 -0.77 -0.07
N ILE A 35 -1.74 -1.53 -1.10
CA ILE A 35 -1.08 -2.83 -0.90
C ILE A 35 0.40 -2.57 -0.61
N SER A 36 0.94 -3.24 0.40
CA SER A 36 2.36 -3.15 0.76
C SER A 36 2.83 -1.74 1.18
N CYS A 37 1.93 -0.91 1.72
CA CYS A 37 2.28 0.36 2.35
C CYS A 37 3.06 0.11 3.66
N ILE A 38 4.35 0.44 3.68
CA ILE A 38 5.24 0.07 4.79
C ILE A 38 4.94 0.91 6.04
N GLU A 39 4.58 2.18 5.87
CA GLU A 39 4.22 3.09 6.96
C GLU A 39 2.94 2.64 7.66
N GLU A 40 1.92 2.23 6.89
CA GLU A 40 0.69 1.65 7.44
C GLU A 40 1.00 0.36 8.21
N ILE A 41 1.80 -0.54 7.64
CA ILE A 41 2.18 -1.80 8.30
C ILE A 41 2.92 -1.50 9.60
N ALA A 42 3.90 -0.58 9.59
CA ALA A 42 4.66 -0.19 10.77
C ALA A 42 3.77 0.40 11.86
N TYR A 43 2.85 1.28 11.49
CA TYR A 43 1.88 1.87 12.42
C TYR A 43 0.93 0.81 13.02
N LYS A 44 0.33 -0.05 12.18
CA LYS A 44 -0.57 -1.14 12.64
C LYS A 44 0.14 -2.19 13.50
N LYS A 45 1.45 -2.39 13.30
CA LYS A 45 2.29 -3.27 14.12
C LYS A 45 2.83 -2.60 15.39
N GLY A 46 2.61 -1.29 15.57
CA GLY A 46 3.10 -0.54 16.72
C GLY A 46 4.61 -0.27 16.70
N PHE A 47 5.25 -0.36 15.53
CA PHE A 47 6.66 0.00 15.36
C PHE A 47 6.87 1.51 15.32
N ILE A 48 5.84 2.26 14.90
CA ILE A 48 5.77 3.71 14.97
C ILE A 48 4.43 4.14 15.56
N ASP A 49 4.41 5.29 16.23
CA ASP A 49 3.20 5.92 16.73
C ASP A 49 2.54 6.84 15.68
N SER A 50 1.39 7.43 16.04
CA SER A 50 0.63 8.30 15.15
C SER A 50 1.34 9.61 14.82
N GLU A 51 2.22 10.09 15.70
CA GLU A 51 2.99 11.32 15.50
C GLU A 51 4.14 11.08 14.52
N GLN A 52 4.81 9.94 14.64
CA GLN A 52 5.81 9.48 13.68
C GLN A 52 5.18 9.23 12.30
N LEU A 53 4.00 8.60 12.25
CA LEU A 53 3.27 8.42 11.00
C LEU A 53 2.87 9.76 10.37
N ARG A 54 2.39 10.73 11.17
CA ARG A 54 2.08 12.09 10.71
C ARG A 54 3.28 12.75 10.05
N LYS A 55 4.46 12.71 10.69
CA LYS A 55 5.71 13.29 10.16
C LYS A 55 6.13 12.69 8.82
N LEU A 56 5.89 11.40 8.61
CA LEU A 56 6.15 10.73 7.33
C LEU A 56 5.12 11.14 6.26
N ALA A 57 3.88 11.36 6.65
CA ALA A 57 2.77 11.67 5.75
C ALA A 57 2.75 13.14 5.28
N GLU A 58 3.14 14.08 6.13
CA GLU A 58 3.17 15.52 5.83
C GLU A 58 3.93 15.91 4.55
N PRO A 59 5.18 15.46 4.30
CA PRO A 59 5.88 15.81 3.05
C PRO A 59 5.21 15.22 1.80
N LEU A 60 4.42 14.16 1.96
CA LEU A 60 3.70 13.47 0.88
C LEU A 60 2.26 13.98 0.71
N SER A 61 1.80 14.94 1.53
CA SER A 61 0.40 15.37 1.59
C SER A 61 -0.14 15.98 0.30
N LYS A 62 0.73 16.27 -0.67
CA LYS A 62 0.38 16.78 -2.00
C LYS A 62 -0.08 15.70 -2.97
N ASN A 63 -0.02 14.42 -2.57
CA ASN A 63 -0.47 13.30 -3.40
C ASN A 63 -1.37 12.36 -2.58
N GLN A 64 -2.04 11.46 -3.31
CA GLN A 64 -2.99 10.50 -2.74
C GLN A 64 -2.36 9.56 -1.70
N TYR A 65 -1.05 9.32 -1.76
CA TYR A 65 -0.35 8.47 -0.79
C TYR A 65 -0.23 9.17 0.57
N GLY A 66 0.21 10.44 0.60
CA GLY A 66 0.25 11.19 1.85
C GLY A 66 -1.13 11.43 2.45
N GLU A 67 -2.12 11.73 1.60
CA GLU A 67 -3.53 11.82 2.04
C GLU A 67 -4.02 10.51 2.66
N TYR A 68 -3.68 9.37 2.05
CA TYR A 68 -3.99 8.04 2.59
C TYR A 68 -3.39 7.84 3.98
N LEU A 69 -2.10 8.14 4.17
CA LEU A 69 -1.43 8.00 5.47
C LEU A 69 -2.04 8.91 6.54
N LEU A 70 -2.36 10.16 6.19
CA LEU A 70 -3.01 11.10 7.10
C LEU A 70 -4.42 10.63 7.50
N ASN A 71 -5.13 9.92 6.62
CA ASN A 71 -6.45 9.38 6.93
C ASN A 71 -6.39 8.16 7.87
N LEU A 72 -5.26 7.45 7.98
CA LEU A 72 -5.11 6.34 8.92
C LEU A 72 -5.04 6.77 10.39
N ILE A 73 -4.71 8.04 10.64
CA ILE A 73 -4.53 8.62 11.99
C ILE A 73 -5.62 9.65 12.35
N LYS A 74 -6.66 9.77 11.52
CA LYS A 74 -7.88 10.51 11.85
C LYS A 74 -8.82 9.61 12.66
#